data_AF-A0A3D9ZSP7-F1
#
_entry.id   AF-A0A3D9ZSP7-F1
#
_cell.length_a   1.000
_cell.length_b   1.000
_cell.length_c   1.000
_cell.angle_alpha   90.00
_cell.angle_beta   90.00
_cell.angle_gamma   90.00
#
_symmetry.space_group_name_H-M   'P 1'
#
loop_
_entity.id
_entity.type
_entity.pdbx_description
1 polymer ?
#
loop_
_entity_poly.entity_id
_entity_poly.type
_entity_poly.pdbx_seq_one_letter_code
_entity_poly.pdbx_strand_id
1 'polypeptide(L)'
;MLRSKPYRLLVLAVTLALAGCGARPAEPVTWSPPPAPSASPSPSASAEAAAVFAARTSPVTAAELGASWHAGCPVGPADLRQVRLSYWGFDDQPHTGTIVVHRTVAADVTKVFRTLFAKRFPIRGLEPVSAYGGSDDKSMAADNTSAFNCRNAVSSGKPSWSVHAYGKAIDINPVENPYLFNDEVLPPQGRPFVDRSPYRPGMAVKGGVLVKAFAAVGWKWNVGGANPDYQHFSTTGR
;
A
#
# COMPACT_ATOMS: atom_id res chain seq x y z
N MET A 1 -40.28 12.17 -39.49
CA MET A 1 -39.92 11.17 -40.52
C MET A 1 -38.89 10.21 -39.94
N LEU A 2 -39.33 9.09 -39.37
CA LEU A 2 -38.46 8.05 -38.81
C LEU A 2 -38.04 7.09 -39.93
N ARG A 3 -36.74 6.91 -40.16
CA ARG A 3 -36.18 5.90 -41.07
C ARG A 3 -35.56 4.76 -40.25
N SER A 4 -36.26 3.63 -40.24
CA SER A 4 -35.85 2.34 -39.69
C SER A 4 -34.80 1.68 -40.60
N LYS A 5 -33.71 1.15 -40.03
CA LYS A 5 -32.72 0.30 -40.73
C LYS A 5 -33.10 -1.19 -40.57
N PRO A 6 -33.02 -2.03 -41.63
CA PRO A 6 -33.33 -3.44 -41.54
C PRO A 6 -32.11 -4.27 -41.05
N TYR A 7 -32.33 -5.12 -40.05
CA TYR A 7 -31.42 -6.19 -39.66
C TYR A 7 -31.61 -7.39 -40.61
N ARG A 8 -30.51 -7.90 -41.19
CA ARG A 8 -30.48 -9.16 -41.94
C ARG A 8 -30.09 -10.30 -40.99
N LEU A 9 -30.97 -11.28 -40.85
CA LEU A 9 -30.76 -12.55 -40.18
C LEU A 9 -29.93 -13.46 -41.10
N LEU A 10 -28.83 -14.04 -40.61
CA LEU A 10 -28.07 -15.08 -41.33
C LEU A 10 -28.41 -16.44 -40.70
N VAL A 11 -29.00 -17.34 -41.49
CA VAL A 11 -29.29 -18.74 -41.12
C VAL A 11 -28.14 -19.60 -41.65
N LEU A 12 -27.47 -20.35 -40.78
CA LEU A 12 -26.45 -21.32 -41.16
C LEU A 12 -27.10 -22.71 -41.27
N ALA A 13 -27.11 -23.30 -42.46
CA ALA A 13 -27.55 -24.65 -42.71
C ALA A 13 -26.37 -25.63 -42.54
N VAL A 14 -26.58 -26.71 -41.78
CA VAL A 14 -25.62 -27.81 -41.61
C VAL A 14 -26.08 -28.98 -42.49
N THR A 15 -25.23 -29.40 -43.42
CA THR A 15 -25.44 -30.60 -44.25
C THR A 15 -24.68 -31.79 -43.65
N LEU A 16 -25.42 -32.89 -43.44
CA LEU A 16 -24.91 -34.17 -42.95
C LEU A 16 -24.52 -35.05 -44.15
N ALA A 17 -23.28 -35.56 -44.20
CA ALA A 17 -22.86 -36.57 -45.16
C ALA A 17 -22.69 -37.92 -44.45
N LEU A 18 -23.43 -38.94 -44.91
CA LEU A 18 -23.32 -40.34 -44.47
C LEU A 18 -22.38 -41.08 -45.43
N ALA A 19 -21.29 -41.65 -44.91
CA ALA A 19 -20.41 -42.58 -45.62
C ALA A 19 -20.51 -43.97 -44.98
N GLY A 20 -20.74 -44.97 -45.82
CA GLY A 20 -21.12 -46.33 -45.45
C GLY A 20 -20.00 -47.23 -44.89
N CYS A 21 -20.47 -48.30 -44.24
CA CYS A 21 -19.70 -49.27 -43.48
C CYS A 21 -18.94 -50.27 -44.36
N GLY A 22 -17.69 -50.57 -43.99
CA GLY A 22 -16.96 -51.77 -44.36
C GLY A 22 -16.17 -52.28 -43.16
N ALA A 23 -16.72 -53.26 -42.43
CA ALA A 23 -16.08 -53.83 -41.24
C ALA A 23 -15.27 -55.08 -41.62
N ARG A 24 -13.96 -55.07 -41.30
CA ARG A 24 -13.12 -56.28 -41.21
C ARG A 24 -13.25 -56.87 -39.79
N PRO A 25 -13.22 -58.20 -39.62
CA PRO A 25 -13.17 -58.80 -38.29
C PRO A 25 -11.80 -58.53 -37.64
N ALA A 26 -11.80 -57.90 -36.47
CA ALA A 26 -10.62 -57.66 -35.65
C ALA A 26 -10.43 -58.83 -34.66
N GLU A 27 -9.17 -59.21 -34.47
CA GLU A 27 -8.72 -60.27 -33.54
C GLU A 27 -9.04 -59.95 -32.07
N PRO A 28 -9.13 -60.97 -31.19
CA PRO A 28 -9.44 -60.77 -29.78
C PRO A 28 -8.26 -60.10 -29.05
N VAL A 29 -8.45 -58.84 -28.66
CA VAL A 29 -7.55 -58.11 -27.76
C VAL A 29 -7.86 -58.54 -26.33
N THR A 30 -6.87 -59.13 -25.65
CA THR A 30 -6.92 -59.39 -24.21
C THR A 30 -6.87 -58.07 -23.44
N TRP A 31 -7.94 -57.78 -22.68
CA TRP A 31 -8.03 -56.59 -21.84
C TRP A 31 -7.20 -56.76 -20.56
N SER A 32 -6.14 -55.98 -20.41
CA SER A 32 -5.48 -55.76 -19.12
C SER A 32 -6.06 -54.51 -18.45
N PRO A 33 -6.45 -54.55 -17.16
CA PRO A 33 -6.93 -53.38 -16.46
C PRO A 33 -5.81 -52.33 -16.32
N PRO A 34 -6.14 -51.03 -16.41
CA PRO A 34 -5.16 -49.96 -16.22
C PRO A 34 -4.60 -49.96 -14.78
N PRO A 35 -3.32 -49.62 -14.58
CA PRO A 35 -2.77 -49.46 -13.24
C PRO A 35 -3.52 -48.34 -12.49
N ALA A 36 -3.78 -48.57 -11.20
CA ALA A 36 -4.43 -47.58 -10.34
C ALA A 36 -3.67 -46.23 -10.37
N PRO A 37 -4.37 -45.09 -10.29
CA PRO A 37 -3.69 -43.80 -10.20
C PRO A 37 -2.83 -43.78 -8.93
N SER A 38 -1.52 -43.63 -9.11
CA SER A 38 -0.61 -43.29 -8.01
C SER A 38 -1.15 -42.04 -7.33
N ALA A 39 -1.47 -42.16 -6.05
CA ALA A 39 -1.83 -41.02 -5.22
C ALA A 39 -0.69 -40.01 -5.27
N SER A 40 -0.92 -38.86 -5.92
CA SER A 40 -0.06 -37.70 -5.78
C SER A 40 0.08 -37.39 -4.29
N PRO A 41 1.28 -37.13 -3.77
CA PRO A 41 1.41 -36.70 -2.39
C PRO A 41 0.56 -35.44 -2.20
N SER A 42 -0.37 -35.47 -1.24
CA SER A 42 -1.00 -34.27 -0.71
C SER A 42 0.11 -33.24 -0.44
N PRO A 43 -0.06 -31.96 -0.81
CA PRO A 43 0.86 -30.95 -0.33
C PRO A 43 0.81 -31.02 1.19
N SER A 44 1.92 -31.45 1.80
CA SER A 44 2.16 -31.21 3.21
C SER A 44 1.78 -29.76 3.46
N ALA A 45 0.83 -29.55 4.37
CA ALA A 45 0.68 -28.26 5.01
C ALA A 45 2.01 -28.01 5.72
N SER A 46 2.96 -27.41 5.00
CA SER A 46 4.05 -26.68 5.61
C SER A 46 3.34 -25.68 6.51
N ALA A 47 3.42 -25.92 7.82
CA ALA A 47 3.04 -24.95 8.81
C ALA A 47 3.79 -23.67 8.42
N GLU A 48 3.07 -22.74 7.81
CA GLU A 48 3.61 -21.47 7.36
C GLU A 48 4.15 -20.80 8.62
N ALA A 49 5.47 -20.75 8.74
CA ALA A 49 6.11 -20.19 9.92
C ALA A 49 5.54 -18.79 10.12
N ALA A 50 4.89 -18.54 11.25
CA ALA A 50 4.20 -17.29 11.49
C ALA A 50 5.16 -16.12 11.24
N ALA A 51 4.77 -15.21 10.35
CA ALA A 51 5.64 -14.09 9.98
C ALA A 51 6.07 -13.29 11.23
N VAL A 52 7.37 -13.02 11.36
CA VAL A 52 7.96 -12.35 12.52
C VAL A 52 8.27 -10.90 12.18
N PHE A 53 7.87 -9.96 13.06
CA PHE A 53 8.25 -8.56 12.93
C PHE A 53 9.74 -8.37 13.19
N ALA A 54 10.46 -7.83 12.21
CA ALA A 54 11.85 -7.40 12.34
C ALA A 54 11.97 -5.88 12.14
N ALA A 55 12.92 -5.26 12.83
CA ALA A 55 13.27 -3.85 12.63
C ALA A 55 14.76 -3.62 12.90
N ARG A 56 15.38 -2.75 12.10
CA ARG A 56 16.76 -2.29 12.26
C ARG A 56 16.83 -0.79 12.02
N THR A 57 17.44 -0.09 12.97
CA THR A 57 17.71 1.35 12.86
C THR A 57 19.18 1.58 12.54
N SER A 58 19.48 2.47 11.59
CA SER A 58 20.86 2.88 11.29
C SER A 58 20.95 4.38 11.00
N PRO A 59 22.16 4.98 11.07
CA PRO A 59 22.40 6.32 10.53
C PRO A 59 22.04 6.42 9.04
N VAL A 60 21.91 7.65 8.56
CA VAL A 60 21.71 7.99 7.15
C VAL A 60 22.66 9.11 6.74
N THR A 61 23.08 9.11 5.49
CA THR A 61 23.94 10.13 4.87
C THR A 61 23.12 11.10 4.02
N ALA A 62 23.66 12.27 3.71
CA ALA A 62 23.02 13.20 2.78
C ALA A 62 22.79 12.58 1.39
N ALA A 63 23.70 11.72 0.93
CA ALA A 63 23.58 11.04 -0.35
C ALA A 63 22.38 10.08 -0.40
N GLU A 64 22.15 9.31 0.67
CA GLU A 64 20.99 8.41 0.79
C GLU A 64 19.65 9.17 0.89
N LEU A 65 19.67 10.36 1.49
CA LEU A 65 18.50 11.25 1.52
C LEU A 65 18.23 11.90 0.16
N GLY A 66 19.21 11.96 -0.74
CA GLY A 66 19.06 12.51 -2.09
C GLY A 66 18.37 13.87 -2.09
N ALA A 67 17.42 14.06 -3.00
CA ALA A 67 16.68 15.32 -3.14
C ALA A 67 15.65 15.59 -2.03
N SER A 68 15.41 14.65 -1.10
CA SER A 68 14.53 14.90 0.06
C SER A 68 15.22 15.72 1.16
N TRP A 69 16.52 16.01 1.02
CA TRP A 69 17.31 16.83 1.93
C TRP A 69 18.22 17.79 1.16
N HIS A 70 18.46 18.98 1.72
CA HIS A 70 19.41 19.96 1.20
C HIS A 70 19.96 20.87 2.32
N ALA A 71 20.99 21.65 2.01
CA ALA A 71 21.46 22.69 2.93
C ALA A 71 20.33 23.72 3.18
N GLY A 72 20.06 24.03 4.44
CA GLY A 72 18.93 24.88 4.86
C GLY A 72 17.75 24.12 5.46
N CYS A 73 17.74 22.78 5.34
CA CYS A 73 16.80 21.95 6.10
C CYS A 73 16.98 22.15 7.61
N PRO A 74 15.88 22.12 8.39
CA PRO A 74 15.95 22.38 9.83
C PRO A 74 16.60 21.24 10.64
N VAL A 75 16.86 20.09 10.00
CA VAL A 75 17.47 18.90 10.61
C VAL A 75 18.52 18.34 9.66
N GLY A 76 19.69 17.99 10.21
CA GLY A 76 20.79 17.39 9.45
C GLY A 76 20.73 15.86 9.42
N PRO A 77 21.46 15.19 8.50
CA PRO A 77 21.48 13.72 8.41
C PRO A 77 21.90 13.02 9.70
N ALA A 78 22.78 13.65 10.50
CA ALA A 78 23.22 13.14 11.80
C ALA A 78 22.09 12.96 12.83
N ASP A 79 21.00 13.72 12.69
CA ASP A 79 19.81 13.66 13.54
C ASP A 79 18.72 12.74 12.98
N LEU A 80 18.89 12.23 11.76
CA LEU A 80 17.95 11.32 11.09
C LEU A 80 18.42 9.87 11.18
N ARG A 81 17.46 8.95 11.14
CA ARG A 81 17.70 7.50 11.10
C ARG A 81 16.81 6.88 10.06
N GLN A 82 17.38 5.95 9.28
CA GLN A 82 16.55 5.01 8.54
C GLN A 82 16.17 3.87 9.47
N VAL A 83 14.89 3.49 9.44
CA VAL A 83 14.34 2.34 10.13
C VAL A 83 13.83 1.38 9.07
N ARG A 84 14.56 0.28 8.88
CA ARG A 84 14.14 -0.80 8.00
C ARG A 84 13.31 -1.79 8.81
N LEU A 85 12.05 -2.03 8.47
CA LEU A 85 11.12 -2.80 9.28
C LEU A 85 10.10 -3.61 8.47
N SER A 86 9.53 -4.63 9.11
CA SER A 86 8.48 -5.47 8.53
C SER A 86 7.10 -4.79 8.58
N TYR A 87 6.29 -4.95 7.53
CA TYR A 87 4.89 -4.50 7.47
C TYR A 87 4.02 -5.52 6.73
N TRP A 88 2.69 -5.44 6.85
CA TRP A 88 1.78 -6.25 6.02
C TRP A 88 1.33 -5.44 4.82
N GLY A 89 1.41 -6.03 3.64
CA GLY A 89 0.93 -5.43 2.40
C GLY A 89 -0.57 -5.58 2.25
N PHE A 90 -1.12 -4.90 1.24
CA PHE A 90 -2.51 -5.11 0.83
C PHE A 90 -2.75 -6.47 0.14
N ASP A 91 -1.70 -7.18 -0.20
CA ASP A 91 -1.70 -8.56 -0.68
C ASP A 91 -1.78 -9.60 0.45
N ASP A 92 -1.94 -9.16 1.70
CA ASP A 92 -1.92 -9.99 2.90
C ASP A 92 -0.63 -10.83 3.01
N GLN A 93 0.50 -10.24 2.61
CA GLN A 93 1.84 -10.83 2.76
C GLN A 93 2.75 -9.92 3.60
N PRO A 94 3.72 -10.48 4.34
CA PRO A 94 4.70 -9.70 5.06
C PRO A 94 5.75 -9.14 4.09
N HIS A 95 5.97 -7.83 4.15
CA HIS A 95 6.97 -7.11 3.37
C HIS A 95 8.01 -6.48 4.30
N THR A 96 9.07 -5.93 3.71
CA THR A 96 10.02 -5.07 4.42
C THR A 96 10.19 -3.77 3.68
N GLY A 97 10.14 -2.67 4.41
CA GLY A 97 10.35 -1.32 3.88
C GLY A 97 11.25 -0.48 4.76
N THR A 98 11.49 0.75 4.35
CA THR A 98 12.37 1.70 5.02
C THR A 98 11.67 3.03 5.20
N ILE A 99 11.71 3.56 6.42
CA ILE A 99 11.21 4.89 6.75
C ILE A 99 12.31 5.73 7.40
N VAL A 100 12.42 7.01 7.03
CA VAL A 100 13.44 7.91 7.59
C VAL A 100 12.78 8.87 8.58
N VAL A 101 13.25 8.86 9.82
CA VAL A 101 12.66 9.65 10.93
C VAL A 101 13.75 10.28 11.79
N HIS A 102 13.39 11.26 12.61
CA HIS A 102 14.28 11.83 13.60
C HIS A 102 14.70 10.78 14.62
N ARG A 103 15.97 10.79 15.05
CA ARG A 103 16.53 9.77 15.97
C ARG A 103 15.73 9.64 17.27
N THR A 104 15.12 10.72 17.74
CA THR A 104 14.35 10.76 19.00
C THR A 104 13.01 10.03 18.92
N VAL A 105 12.47 9.80 17.71
CA VAL A 105 11.18 9.12 17.53
C VAL A 105 11.32 7.74 16.88
N ALA A 106 12.54 7.31 16.54
CA ALA A 106 12.78 6.02 15.88
C ALA A 106 12.24 4.81 16.66
N ALA A 107 12.35 4.84 17.99
CA ALA A 107 11.82 3.81 18.87
C ALA A 107 10.27 3.78 18.87
N ASP A 108 9.64 4.96 18.95
CA ASP A 108 8.18 5.10 18.90
C ASP A 108 7.62 4.59 17.58
N VAL A 109 8.23 4.99 16.46
CA VAL A 109 7.87 4.53 15.12
C VAL A 109 8.00 3.01 15.03
N THR A 110 9.08 2.43 15.53
CA THR A 110 9.24 0.97 15.57
C THR A 110 8.12 0.29 16.37
N LYS A 111 7.68 0.89 17.49
CA LYS A 111 6.57 0.37 18.31
C LYS A 111 5.22 0.48 17.60
N VAL A 112 4.98 1.57 16.88
CA VAL A 112 3.78 1.75 16.04
C VAL A 112 3.73 0.64 14.99
N PHE A 113 4.76 0.51 14.16
CA PHE A 113 4.78 -0.48 13.08
C PHE A 113 4.75 -1.92 13.59
N ARG A 114 5.37 -2.23 14.74
CA ARG A 114 5.21 -3.55 15.39
C ARG A 114 3.74 -3.84 15.72
N THR A 115 3.02 -2.85 16.22
CA THR A 115 1.59 -2.98 16.56
C THR A 115 0.75 -3.17 15.30
N LEU A 116 1.00 -2.38 14.26
CA LEU A 116 0.34 -2.50 12.96
C LEU A 116 0.61 -3.88 12.34
N PHE A 117 1.86 -4.36 12.41
CA PHE A 117 2.24 -5.67 11.92
C PHE A 117 1.50 -6.80 12.66
N ALA A 118 1.48 -6.76 13.99
CA ALA A 118 0.77 -7.75 14.80
C ALA A 118 -0.75 -7.77 14.55
N LYS A 119 -1.30 -6.66 14.05
CA LYS A 119 -2.73 -6.52 13.71
C LYS A 119 -3.02 -6.64 12.22
N ARG A 120 -2.02 -7.00 11.41
CA ARG A 120 -2.12 -7.09 9.93
C ARG A 120 -2.77 -5.86 9.31
N PHE A 121 -2.46 -4.67 9.84
CA PHE A 121 -2.93 -3.44 9.20
C PHE A 121 -2.19 -3.26 7.86
N PRO A 122 -2.89 -3.17 6.72
CA PRO A 122 -2.24 -3.15 5.43
C PRO A 122 -1.64 -1.78 5.13
N ILE A 123 -0.41 -1.80 4.61
CA ILE A 123 0.35 -0.63 4.16
C ILE A 123 0.75 -0.88 2.71
N ARG A 124 0.54 0.11 1.83
CA ARG A 124 0.76 -0.11 0.39
C ARG A 124 2.22 -0.07 -0.03
N GLY A 125 2.96 0.89 0.49
CA GLY A 125 4.39 1.03 0.29
C GLY A 125 5.03 1.68 1.50
N LEU A 126 6.33 1.44 1.70
CA LEU A 126 7.09 2.02 2.78
C LEU A 126 8.52 2.30 2.31
N GLU A 127 8.67 3.39 1.56
CA GLU A 127 9.94 3.82 0.98
C GLU A 127 10.27 5.27 1.39
N PRO A 128 11.56 5.62 1.53
CA PRO A 128 11.96 7.01 1.74
C PRO A 128 11.56 7.88 0.53
N VAL A 129 11.21 9.15 0.76
CA VAL A 129 10.82 10.07 -0.32
C VAL A 129 11.96 10.31 -1.32
N SER A 130 13.21 9.99 -0.96
CA SER A 130 14.35 9.99 -1.88
C SER A 130 14.18 9.03 -3.06
N ALA A 131 13.46 7.92 -2.89
CA ALA A 131 13.12 6.98 -3.98
C ALA A 131 12.23 7.63 -5.06
N TYR A 132 11.51 8.70 -4.70
CA TYR A 132 10.66 9.49 -5.59
C TYR A 132 11.32 10.80 -6.03
N GLY A 133 12.65 10.91 -5.86
CA GLY A 133 13.39 12.12 -6.19
C GLY A 133 13.03 13.32 -5.32
N GLY A 134 12.63 13.09 -4.05
CA GLY A 134 12.24 14.16 -3.13
C GLY A 134 10.83 14.72 -3.35
N SER A 135 10.10 14.23 -4.36
CA SER A 135 8.76 14.72 -4.68
C SER A 135 7.69 14.09 -3.80
N ASP A 136 7.04 14.95 -3.00
CA ASP A 136 5.90 14.59 -2.15
C ASP A 136 4.73 14.07 -3.00
N ASP A 137 4.39 14.78 -4.09
CA ASP A 137 3.30 14.41 -4.98
C ASP A 137 3.49 13.03 -5.62
N LYS A 138 4.72 12.69 -6.04
CA LYS A 138 5.02 11.36 -6.60
C LYS A 138 4.91 10.27 -5.53
N SER A 139 5.39 10.54 -4.32
CA SER A 139 5.26 9.61 -3.19
C SER A 139 3.79 9.38 -2.83
N MET A 140 2.99 10.44 -2.73
CA MET A 140 1.54 10.35 -2.47
C MET A 140 0.80 9.62 -3.59
N ALA A 141 1.07 9.95 -4.86
CA ALA A 141 0.44 9.29 -6.00
C ALA A 141 0.76 7.79 -6.10
N ALA A 142 1.90 7.36 -5.56
CA ALA A 142 2.29 5.96 -5.42
C ALA A 142 1.70 5.27 -4.17
N ASP A 143 0.88 5.99 -3.39
CA ASP A 143 0.31 5.54 -2.13
C ASP A 143 1.37 5.12 -1.09
N ASN A 144 2.52 5.77 -1.13
CA ASN A 144 3.65 5.43 -0.28
C ASN A 144 3.48 6.00 1.13
N THR A 145 3.59 5.14 2.14
CA THR A 145 3.75 5.59 3.52
C THR A 145 5.14 6.18 3.71
N SER A 146 5.21 7.43 4.15
CA SER A 146 6.47 8.18 4.16
C SER A 146 6.59 9.12 5.36
N ALA A 147 7.81 9.53 5.69
CA ALA A 147 8.12 10.37 6.84
C ALA A 147 8.98 11.56 6.44
N PHE A 148 10.30 11.49 6.63
CA PHE A 148 11.16 12.64 6.36
C PHE A 148 11.09 13.10 4.90
N ASN A 149 10.74 14.37 4.72
CA ASN A 149 10.85 15.11 3.47
C ASN A 149 11.05 16.59 3.83
N CYS A 150 12.19 17.16 3.45
CA CYS A 150 12.50 18.56 3.75
C CYS A 150 11.77 19.50 2.80
N ARG A 151 10.56 19.90 3.19
CA ARG A 151 9.71 20.81 2.43
C ARG A 151 8.89 21.73 3.34
N ASN A 152 8.38 22.79 2.75
CA ASN A 152 7.36 23.60 3.39
C ASN A 152 6.05 22.82 3.55
N ALA A 153 5.27 23.21 4.56
CA ALA A 153 3.91 22.73 4.75
C ALA A 153 3.01 23.27 3.62
N VAL A 154 2.05 22.44 3.18
CA VAL A 154 0.98 22.85 2.28
C VAL A 154 -0.05 23.59 3.13
N SER A 155 0.01 24.93 3.10
CA SER A 155 -0.85 25.80 3.91
C SER A 155 -1.12 27.13 3.20
N SER A 156 -2.19 27.83 3.58
CA SER A 156 -2.57 29.15 3.04
C SER A 156 -1.84 30.32 3.70
N GLY A 157 -0.98 30.05 4.69
CA GLY A 157 -0.27 31.06 5.48
C GLY A 157 1.14 31.38 4.96
N LYS A 158 1.92 32.08 5.80
CA LYS A 158 3.35 32.28 5.54
C LYS A 158 4.06 30.93 5.43
N PRO A 159 5.02 30.76 4.52
CA PRO A 159 5.80 29.54 4.43
C PRO A 159 6.40 29.14 5.77
N SER A 160 6.15 27.90 6.16
CA SER A 160 6.74 27.28 7.35
C SER A 160 7.11 25.84 7.02
N TRP A 161 8.12 25.33 7.70
CA TRP A 161 8.52 23.93 7.58
C TRP A 161 7.37 22.99 7.94
N SER A 162 7.18 21.95 7.11
CA SER A 162 6.35 20.82 7.47
C SER A 162 6.97 20.05 8.63
N VAL A 163 6.16 19.37 9.44
CA VAL A 163 6.68 18.47 10.48
C VAL A 163 7.47 17.29 9.89
N HIS A 164 7.21 16.96 8.61
CA HIS A 164 8.03 16.04 7.82
C HIS A 164 9.48 16.52 7.68
N ALA A 165 9.72 17.84 7.57
CA ALA A 165 11.07 18.39 7.46
C ALA A 165 11.89 18.22 8.76
N TYR A 166 11.23 17.92 9.87
CA TYR A 166 11.87 17.59 11.14
C TYR A 166 11.99 16.07 11.38
N GLY A 167 11.45 15.23 10.48
CA GLY A 167 11.40 13.78 10.64
C GLY A 167 10.49 13.31 11.78
N LYS A 168 9.44 14.09 12.11
CA LYS A 168 8.53 13.84 13.26
C LYS A 168 7.06 13.70 12.85
N ALA A 169 6.85 13.38 11.58
CA ALA A 169 5.54 13.08 11.00
C ALA A 169 5.64 11.85 10.10
N ILE A 170 4.51 11.17 9.93
CA ILE A 170 4.33 10.04 9.02
C ILE A 170 2.98 10.23 8.34
N ASP A 171 2.99 10.13 7.01
CA ASP A 171 1.79 10.02 6.18
C ASP A 171 1.57 8.54 5.85
N ILE A 172 0.37 8.01 6.10
CA ILE A 172 0.05 6.57 5.95
C ILE A 172 -0.97 6.36 4.84
N ASN A 173 -0.62 5.54 3.83
CA ASN A 173 -1.48 5.20 2.69
C ASN A 173 -2.26 6.42 2.14
N PRO A 174 -1.57 7.42 1.55
CA PRO A 174 -2.17 8.67 1.07
C PRO A 174 -3.46 8.51 0.23
N VAL A 175 -3.59 7.45 -0.57
CA VAL A 175 -4.80 7.19 -1.37
C VAL A 175 -5.98 6.80 -0.47
N GLU A 176 -5.76 5.88 0.49
CA GLU A 176 -6.79 5.50 1.45
C GLU A 176 -7.09 6.60 2.48
N ASN A 177 -6.16 7.53 2.69
CA ASN A 177 -6.21 8.58 3.70
C ASN A 177 -5.82 9.95 3.10
N PRO A 178 -6.62 10.50 2.17
CA PRO A 178 -6.22 11.72 1.48
C PRO A 178 -6.16 12.94 2.39
N TYR A 179 -5.30 13.89 2.04
CA TYR A 179 -5.37 15.25 2.57
C TYR A 179 -6.40 16.05 1.79
N LEU A 180 -7.37 16.65 2.49
CA LEU A 180 -8.34 17.56 1.91
C LEU A 180 -7.89 19.00 2.16
N PHE A 181 -7.65 19.76 1.11
CA PHE A 181 -7.15 21.13 1.24
C PHE A 181 -7.73 22.03 0.15
N ASN A 182 -8.45 23.08 0.53
CA ASN A 182 -9.06 24.06 -0.39
C ASN A 182 -9.83 23.40 -1.55
N ASP A 183 -10.75 22.48 -1.23
CA ASP A 183 -11.57 21.69 -2.18
C ASP A 183 -10.79 20.70 -3.07
N GLU A 184 -9.48 20.56 -2.87
CA GLU A 184 -8.66 19.53 -3.50
C GLU A 184 -8.55 18.28 -2.64
N VAL A 185 -8.33 17.15 -3.32
CA VAL A 185 -8.04 15.86 -2.70
C VAL A 185 -6.64 15.45 -3.11
N LEU A 186 -5.76 15.29 -2.12
CA LEU A 186 -4.34 15.00 -2.32
C LEU A 186 -4.02 13.64 -1.72
N PRO A 187 -3.60 12.64 -2.53
CA PRO A 187 -3.54 12.66 -3.98
C PRO A 187 -4.95 12.55 -4.62
N PRO A 188 -5.17 12.98 -5.89
CA PRO A 188 -6.48 12.92 -6.55
C PRO A 188 -7.12 11.52 -6.60
N GLN A 189 -6.29 10.48 -6.60
CA GLN A 189 -6.66 9.08 -6.55
C GLN A 189 -7.41 8.73 -5.25
N GLY A 190 -7.24 9.53 -4.19
CA GLY A 190 -7.94 9.37 -2.92
C GLY A 190 -9.40 9.87 -2.92
N ARG A 191 -9.90 10.45 -4.02
CA ARG A 191 -11.31 10.91 -4.13
C ARG A 191 -12.35 9.88 -3.67
N PRO A 192 -12.23 8.57 -4.00
CA PRO A 192 -13.16 7.57 -3.50
C PRO A 192 -13.17 7.42 -1.98
N PHE A 193 -12.13 7.89 -1.27
CA PHE A 193 -11.92 7.78 0.18
C PHE A 193 -12.28 9.05 0.97
N VAL A 194 -12.87 10.06 0.31
CA VAL A 194 -13.40 11.27 0.96
C VAL A 194 -14.58 10.93 1.85
N ASP A 195 -15.53 10.12 1.35
CA ASP A 195 -16.56 9.55 2.22
C ASP A 195 -15.91 8.50 3.13
N ARG A 196 -15.84 8.85 4.42
CA ARG A 196 -15.24 8.03 5.47
C ARG A 196 -16.22 7.01 6.07
N SER A 197 -17.50 7.02 5.68
CA SER A 197 -18.52 6.13 6.23
C SER A 197 -18.33 4.66 5.86
N PRO A 198 -18.02 4.27 4.60
CA PRO A 198 -17.62 2.91 4.30
C PRO A 198 -16.17 2.68 4.70
N TYR A 199 -15.96 1.91 5.76
CA TYR A 199 -14.63 1.44 6.11
C TYR A 199 -14.06 0.55 5.00
N ARG A 200 -12.82 0.81 4.61
CA ARG A 200 -11.99 -0.03 3.74
C ARG A 200 -10.63 -0.27 4.40
N PRO A 201 -9.97 -1.41 4.11
CA PRO A 201 -8.65 -1.70 4.63
C PRO A 201 -7.66 -0.56 4.36
N GLY A 202 -6.77 -0.29 5.30
CA GLY A 202 -5.77 0.80 5.21
C GLY A 202 -6.26 2.19 5.59
N MET A 203 -7.56 2.37 5.84
CA MET A 203 -8.11 3.64 6.31
C MET A 203 -7.79 3.91 7.78
N ALA A 204 -7.32 5.12 8.08
CA ALA A 204 -7.34 5.74 9.39
C ALA A 204 -8.79 6.10 9.78
N VAL A 205 -9.28 5.51 10.87
CA VAL A 205 -10.63 5.77 11.40
C VAL A 205 -10.58 5.99 12.91
N LYS A 206 -11.49 6.82 13.43
CA LYS A 206 -11.58 7.10 14.87
C LYS A 206 -11.75 5.80 15.65
N GLY A 207 -10.87 5.57 16.63
CA GLY A 207 -10.86 4.34 17.43
C GLY A 207 -10.31 3.10 16.71
N GLY A 208 -9.88 3.23 15.45
CA GLY A 208 -9.23 2.17 14.68
C GLY A 208 -7.80 1.88 15.14
N VAL A 209 -7.25 0.76 14.66
CA VAL A 209 -5.90 0.29 15.06
C VAL A 209 -4.81 1.29 14.73
N LEU A 210 -4.86 1.93 13.54
CA LEU A 210 -3.85 2.88 13.09
C LEU A 210 -3.77 4.09 14.04
N VAL A 211 -4.91 4.73 14.28
CA VAL A 211 -5.01 5.92 15.15
C VAL A 211 -4.63 5.57 16.59
N LYS A 212 -5.04 4.40 17.10
CA LYS A 212 -4.67 3.92 18.43
C LYS A 212 -3.17 3.65 18.57
N ALA A 213 -2.53 3.08 17.54
CA ALA A 213 -1.10 2.78 17.56
C ALA A 213 -0.27 4.07 17.68
N PHE A 214 -0.58 5.09 16.89
CA PHE A 214 0.06 6.40 17.00
C PHE A 214 -0.25 7.13 18.32
N ALA A 215 -1.51 7.10 18.77
CA ALA A 215 -1.89 7.70 20.05
C ALA A 215 -1.14 7.07 21.24
N ALA A 216 -0.85 5.76 21.18
CA ALA A 216 -0.12 5.04 22.22
C ALA A 216 1.37 5.44 22.36
N VAL A 217 1.90 6.24 21.42
CA VAL A 217 3.22 6.88 21.50
C VAL A 217 3.12 8.40 21.59
N GLY A 218 1.94 8.94 21.91
CA GLY A 218 1.71 10.37 22.09
C GLY A 218 1.59 11.18 20.79
N TRP A 219 1.52 10.52 19.64
CA TRP A 219 1.32 11.21 18.36
C TRP A 219 -0.14 11.56 18.13
N LYS A 220 -0.37 12.63 17.38
CA LYS A 220 -1.69 13.17 17.08
C LYS A 220 -2.03 12.94 15.62
N TRP A 221 -3.33 12.87 15.33
CA TRP A 221 -3.88 12.68 13.99
C TRP A 221 -4.58 13.96 13.54
N ASN A 222 -4.17 14.52 12.40
CA ASN A 222 -4.57 15.87 11.97
C ASN A 222 -5.88 15.89 11.17
N VAL A 223 -7.00 15.54 11.82
CA VAL A 223 -8.32 15.45 11.15
C VAL A 223 -9.33 16.50 11.60
N GLY A 224 -8.87 17.55 12.26
CA GLY A 224 -9.73 18.63 12.74
C GLY A 224 -9.80 19.80 11.75
N GLY A 225 -10.97 20.43 11.64
CA GLY A 225 -11.15 21.68 10.90
C GLY A 225 -11.59 21.49 9.44
N ALA A 226 -11.46 22.56 8.65
CA ALA A 226 -11.94 22.63 7.26
C ALA A 226 -11.08 21.86 6.26
N ASN A 227 -9.81 21.61 6.59
CA ASN A 227 -8.84 20.92 5.75
C ASN A 227 -8.29 19.68 6.47
N PRO A 228 -9.10 18.62 6.65
CA PRO A 228 -8.65 17.42 7.34
C PRO A 228 -7.57 16.69 6.55
N ASP A 229 -6.50 16.32 7.24
CA ASP A 229 -5.37 15.57 6.71
C ASP A 229 -5.40 14.13 7.26
N TYR A 230 -6.07 13.23 6.54
CA TYR A 230 -6.30 11.87 7.03
C TYR A 230 -5.02 11.02 7.07
N GLN A 231 -4.04 11.29 6.20
CA GLN A 231 -2.78 10.56 6.15
C GLN A 231 -1.87 10.92 7.32
N HIS A 232 -2.01 12.13 7.86
CA HIS A 232 -0.96 12.75 8.66
C HIS A 232 -1.02 12.46 10.16
N PHE A 233 0.05 11.82 10.65
CA PHE A 233 0.30 11.60 12.06
C PHE A 233 1.60 12.30 12.47
N SER A 234 1.57 13.12 13.52
CA SER A 234 2.76 13.84 13.97
C SER A 234 2.83 14.06 15.47
N THR A 235 4.03 14.35 15.98
CA THR A 235 4.23 14.66 17.41
C THR A 235 3.51 15.95 17.85
N THR A 236 3.16 16.82 16.91
CA THR A 236 2.58 18.14 17.18
C THR A 236 1.09 18.19 16.87
N GLY A 237 0.60 17.34 15.95
CA GLY A 237 -0.77 17.37 15.42
C GLY A 237 -1.00 18.56 14.48
N ARG A 238 0.05 18.95 13.77
CA ARG A 238 0.11 19.98 12.75
C ARG A 238 0.96 19.46 11.61
#